data_AF-A0A7X7K1J0-F1
#
_entry.id   AF-A0A7X7K1J0-F1
#
_cell.length_a   1.000
_cell.length_b   1.000
_cell.length_c   1.000
_cell.angle_alpha   90.00
_cell.angle_beta   90.00
_cell.angle_gamma   90.00
#
_symmetry.space_group_name_H-M   'P 1'
#
loop_
_entity.id
_entity.type
_entity.pdbx_description
1 polymer ?
#
loop_
_entity_poly.entity_id
_entity_poly.type
_entity_poly.pdbx_seq_one_letter_code
_entity_poly.pdbx_strand_id
1 'polypeptide(L)'
;MGKAMSLDDLAKYMGQTVDKVRAARKELAEVQVGFNSKYVERKAEHDATLERLVQGIVLRFDEVDPDLRSRIEVLSPEERQIATGRYQALEQKLVQEAQAQADQVLKEGQAIIEQLRGANPRLDQREEQLKQRRAELEGELQELNQQIKQLSGCLVVFNYFKINRLDRQRQRVIGQIKEVQQELKVVREEWHTLQQEKLGQQQALQAQWQRLTLQVAELQAERDYLSEEANRDDLALRRTVRRVVDALKEPIPCSVPELKAQLDTMVQLNIQTDDYEAGLAAVAGLLALLDGVAEGLKRFAESVAGLIEEQRMHSAYLPRLRIELPNGVLRFHTQWDRLAAKVRDDARLSAHPTEFMAAVQPTIESELTEAGIKAMFEGMGQALKQATKSWKG
;
A
#
# COMPACT_ATOMS: atom_id res chain seq x y z
N MET A 1 -28.68 37.29 11.31
CA MET A 1 -29.94 36.71 10.82
C MET A 1 -29.61 35.74 9.72
N GLY A 2 -29.87 34.45 9.93
CA GLY A 2 -29.51 33.36 9.02
C GLY A 2 -30.57 33.11 7.94
N LYS A 3 -30.36 32.06 7.13
CA LYS A 3 -31.36 31.60 6.15
C LYS A 3 -32.19 30.48 6.77
N ALA A 4 -33.49 30.71 6.88
CA ALA A 4 -34.43 29.67 7.32
C ALA A 4 -34.78 28.70 6.18
N MET A 5 -34.82 27.42 6.50
CA MET A 5 -35.14 26.34 5.56
C MET A 5 -35.88 25.19 6.24
N SER A 6 -36.66 24.43 5.46
CA SER A 6 -37.21 23.15 5.91
C SER A 6 -36.11 22.07 5.97
N LEU A 7 -36.40 20.92 6.59
CA LEU A 7 -35.48 19.77 6.55
C LEU A 7 -35.19 19.31 5.12
N ASP A 8 -36.20 19.23 4.26
CA ASP A 8 -36.04 18.85 2.84
C ASP A 8 -35.17 19.86 2.07
N ASP A 9 -35.37 21.16 2.30
CA ASP A 9 -34.56 22.20 1.68
C ASP A 9 -33.11 22.17 2.20
N LEU A 10 -32.91 21.87 3.48
CA LEU A 10 -31.59 21.68 4.06
C LEU A 10 -30.89 20.47 3.45
N ALA A 11 -31.58 19.34 3.30
CA ALA A 11 -31.01 18.14 2.67
C ALA A 11 -30.59 18.41 1.22
N LYS A 12 -31.43 19.10 0.43
CA LYS A 12 -31.07 19.54 -0.93
C LYS A 12 -29.86 20.47 -0.93
N TYR A 13 -29.83 21.44 -0.03
CA TYR A 13 -28.72 22.39 0.10
C TYR A 13 -27.41 21.70 0.49
N MET A 14 -27.45 20.70 1.39
CA MET A 14 -26.29 19.89 1.75
C MET A 14 -25.79 19.06 0.57
N GLY A 15 -26.69 18.40 -0.18
CA GLY A 15 -26.31 17.67 -1.40
C GLY A 15 -25.58 18.56 -2.40
N GLN A 16 -26.16 19.73 -2.70
CA GLN A 16 -25.51 20.72 -3.59
C GLN A 16 -24.15 21.20 -3.05
N THR A 17 -24.01 21.37 -1.73
CA THR A 17 -22.72 21.76 -1.14
C THR A 17 -21.68 20.66 -1.30
N VAL A 18 -22.05 19.40 -1.03
CA VAL A 18 -21.16 18.24 -1.23
C VAL A 18 -20.70 18.15 -2.68
N ASP A 19 -21.61 18.34 -3.64
CA ASP A 19 -21.27 18.30 -5.06
C ASP A 19 -20.27 19.41 -5.44
N LYS A 20 -20.40 20.61 -4.87
CA LYS A 20 -19.44 21.71 -5.07
C LYS A 20 -18.05 21.40 -4.51
N VAL A 21 -17.98 20.81 -3.32
CA VAL A 21 -16.69 20.38 -2.72
C VAL A 21 -16.04 19.32 -3.62
N ARG A 22 -16.82 18.35 -4.12
CA ARG A 22 -16.33 17.33 -5.04
C ARG A 22 -15.88 17.89 -6.38
N ALA A 23 -16.57 18.91 -6.90
CA ALA A 23 -16.16 19.59 -8.12
C ALA A 23 -14.79 20.26 -7.92
N ALA A 24 -14.60 21.05 -6.86
CA ALA A 24 -13.31 21.65 -6.53
C ALA A 24 -12.20 20.61 -6.36
N ARG A 25 -12.51 19.48 -5.71
CA ARG A 25 -11.59 18.35 -5.55
C ARG A 25 -11.19 17.75 -6.90
N LYS A 26 -12.14 17.62 -7.84
CA LYS A 26 -11.87 17.06 -9.16
C LYS A 26 -10.87 17.93 -9.93
N GLU A 27 -11.08 19.24 -9.96
CA GLU A 27 -10.16 20.18 -10.64
C GLU A 27 -8.75 20.11 -10.02
N LEU A 28 -8.64 20.06 -8.68
CA LEU A 28 -7.35 19.89 -7.99
C LEU A 28 -6.67 18.55 -8.29
N ALA A 29 -7.44 17.48 -8.51
CA ALA A 29 -6.88 16.19 -8.89
C ALA A 29 -6.28 16.25 -10.31
N GLU A 30 -6.88 17.00 -11.23
CA GLU A 30 -6.34 17.23 -12.57
C GLU A 30 -4.99 17.99 -12.49
N VAL A 31 -4.92 19.03 -11.65
CA VAL A 31 -3.64 19.72 -11.34
C VAL A 31 -2.60 18.75 -10.77
N GLN A 32 -2.98 17.86 -9.83
CA GLN A 32 -2.07 16.87 -9.25
C GLN A 32 -1.47 15.94 -10.30
N VAL A 33 -2.31 15.47 -11.23
CA VAL A 33 -1.87 14.61 -12.34
C VAL A 33 -0.88 15.35 -13.24
N GLY A 34 -1.17 16.61 -13.57
CA GLY A 34 -0.27 17.46 -14.34
C GLY A 34 1.08 17.68 -13.64
N PHE A 35 1.06 18.01 -12.33
CA PHE A 35 2.29 18.15 -11.54
C PHE A 35 3.11 16.87 -11.52
N ASN A 36 2.50 15.71 -11.27
CA ASN A 36 3.22 14.44 -11.26
C ASN A 36 3.88 14.16 -12.62
N SER A 37 3.15 14.38 -13.71
CA SER A 37 3.70 14.18 -15.06
C SER A 37 4.91 15.09 -15.33
N LYS A 38 4.80 16.37 -14.96
CA LYS A 38 5.87 17.36 -15.19
C LYS A 38 7.05 17.15 -14.25
N TYR A 39 6.79 16.80 -13.00
CA TYR A 39 7.83 16.48 -12.03
C TYR A 39 8.67 15.29 -12.49
N VAL A 40 8.07 14.21 -13.00
CA VAL A 40 8.82 13.05 -13.51
C VAL A 40 9.72 13.44 -14.69
N GLU A 41 9.19 14.21 -15.65
CA GLU A 41 9.95 14.71 -16.81
C GLU A 41 11.16 15.56 -16.35
N ARG A 42 10.92 16.50 -15.43
CA ARG A 42 11.94 17.40 -14.89
C ARG A 42 12.96 16.68 -14.02
N LYS A 43 12.53 15.72 -13.21
CA LYS A 43 13.42 14.94 -12.35
C LYS A 43 14.41 14.11 -13.17
N ALA A 44 13.99 13.59 -14.32
CA ALA A 44 14.89 12.91 -15.25
C ALA A 44 15.96 13.85 -15.83
N GLU A 45 15.56 15.06 -16.25
CA GLU A 45 16.48 16.09 -16.76
C GLU A 45 17.47 16.57 -15.67
N HIS A 46 16.96 16.78 -14.47
CA HIS A 46 17.71 17.10 -13.26
C HIS A 46 18.77 16.04 -12.97
N ASP A 47 18.38 14.78 -12.83
CA ASP A 47 19.28 13.70 -12.45
C ASP A 47 20.36 13.45 -13.52
N ALA A 48 20.01 13.56 -14.80
CA ALA A 48 20.96 13.46 -15.90
C ALA A 48 21.96 14.64 -15.94
N THR A 49 21.51 15.84 -15.57
CA THR A 49 22.39 17.03 -15.50
C THR A 49 23.31 16.96 -14.29
N LEU A 50 22.78 16.55 -13.13
CA LEU A 50 23.55 16.32 -11.91
C LEU A 50 24.65 15.26 -12.12
N GLU A 51 24.33 14.13 -12.75
CA GLU A 51 25.32 13.08 -13.02
C GLU A 51 26.45 13.59 -13.93
N ARG A 52 26.12 14.29 -15.02
CA ARG A 52 27.12 14.88 -15.93
C ARG A 52 28.02 15.89 -15.22
N LEU A 53 27.42 16.75 -14.38
CA LEU A 53 28.17 17.73 -13.59
C LEU A 53 29.09 17.06 -12.59
N VAL A 54 28.61 16.04 -11.86
CA VAL A 54 29.44 15.28 -10.91
C VAL A 54 30.65 14.67 -11.62
N GLN A 55 30.44 13.98 -12.74
CA GLN A 55 31.54 13.41 -13.52
C GLN A 55 32.51 14.47 -14.04
N GLY A 56 31.99 15.57 -14.61
CA GLY A 56 32.80 16.65 -15.18
C GLY A 56 33.65 17.38 -14.14
N ILE A 57 33.06 17.67 -12.97
CA ILE A 57 33.74 18.35 -11.86
C ILE A 57 34.79 17.45 -11.23
N VAL A 58 34.50 16.16 -11.03
CA VAL A 58 35.46 15.20 -10.45
C VAL A 58 36.68 15.03 -11.37
N LEU A 59 36.46 14.87 -12.69
CA LEU A 59 37.55 14.71 -13.66
C LEU A 59 38.45 15.93 -13.78
N ARG A 60 37.92 17.13 -13.51
CA ARG A 60 38.61 18.41 -13.70
C ARG A 60 38.64 19.23 -12.42
N PHE A 61 38.75 18.55 -11.27
CA PHE A 61 38.62 19.19 -9.97
C PHE A 61 39.63 20.34 -9.77
N ASP A 62 40.84 20.19 -10.34
CA ASP A 62 41.90 21.20 -10.32
C ASP A 62 41.60 22.47 -11.13
N GLU A 63 40.63 22.42 -12.05
CA GLU A 63 40.19 23.54 -12.87
C GLU A 63 38.91 24.21 -12.33
N VAL A 64 38.33 23.66 -11.25
CA VAL A 64 37.14 24.23 -10.60
C VAL A 64 37.47 25.54 -9.91
N ASP A 65 36.61 26.53 -10.07
CA ASP A 65 36.77 27.84 -9.46
C ASP A 65 36.84 27.80 -7.92
N PRO A 66 37.57 28.74 -7.29
CA PRO A 66 37.85 28.70 -5.85
C PRO A 66 36.60 28.66 -4.95
N ASP A 67 35.51 29.34 -5.32
CA ASP A 67 34.28 29.33 -4.52
C ASP A 67 33.63 27.94 -4.49
N LEU A 68 33.47 27.31 -5.65
CA LEU A 68 32.89 25.96 -5.73
C LEU A 68 33.80 24.93 -5.07
N ARG A 69 35.12 25.05 -5.28
CA ARG A 69 36.12 24.19 -4.61
C ARG A 69 36.02 24.32 -3.09
N SER A 70 35.96 25.53 -2.56
CA SER A 70 35.86 25.76 -1.11
C SER A 70 34.62 25.11 -0.51
N ARG A 71 33.45 25.23 -1.17
CA ARG A 71 32.21 24.57 -0.73
C ARG A 71 32.34 23.05 -0.68
N ILE A 72 33.03 22.46 -1.65
CA ILE A 72 33.31 21.02 -1.69
C ILE A 72 34.29 20.64 -0.57
N GLU A 73 35.41 21.35 -0.43
CA GLU A 73 36.43 21.08 0.58
C GLU A 73 35.91 21.16 2.01
N VAL A 74 34.95 22.06 2.30
CA VAL A 74 34.31 22.16 3.62
C VAL A 74 33.56 20.89 4.01
N LEU A 75 32.91 20.22 3.04
CA LEU A 75 32.09 19.03 3.28
C LEU A 75 32.86 17.71 3.09
N SER A 76 33.99 17.74 2.38
CA SER A 76 34.80 16.55 2.10
C SER A 76 35.23 15.73 3.33
N PRO A 77 35.62 16.32 4.48
CA PRO A 77 35.95 15.55 5.68
C PRO A 77 34.78 14.71 6.21
N GLU A 78 33.56 15.25 6.16
CA GLU A 78 32.34 14.55 6.59
C GLU A 78 32.08 13.32 5.69
N GLU A 79 32.10 13.52 4.37
CA GLU A 79 31.84 12.43 3.41
C GLU A 79 32.93 11.35 3.43
N ARG A 80 34.20 11.71 3.69
CA ARG A 80 35.28 10.74 3.92
C ARG A 80 35.04 9.91 5.18
N GLN A 81 34.57 10.53 6.25
CA GLN A 81 34.22 9.83 7.49
C GLN A 81 33.04 8.88 7.26
N ILE A 82 32.03 9.29 6.48
CA ILE A 82 30.91 8.43 6.09
C ILE A 82 31.38 7.23 5.26
N ALA A 83 32.23 7.44 4.25
CA ALA A 83 32.77 6.36 3.42
C ALA A 83 33.63 5.38 4.23
N THR A 84 34.45 5.90 5.14
CA THR A 84 35.27 5.09 6.06
C THR A 84 34.40 4.30 7.03
N GLY A 85 33.39 4.93 7.63
CA GLY A 85 32.43 4.26 8.51
C GLY A 85 31.63 3.19 7.78
N ARG A 86 31.27 3.41 6.50
CA ARG A 86 30.62 2.40 5.66
C ARG A 86 31.52 1.18 5.45
N TYR A 87 32.79 1.38 5.10
CA TYR A 87 33.76 0.30 4.99
C TYR A 87 33.89 -0.49 6.31
N GLN A 88 34.04 0.19 7.44
CA GLN A 88 34.13 -0.45 8.76
C GLN A 88 32.87 -1.27 9.08
N ALA A 89 31.68 -0.76 8.78
CA ALA A 89 30.43 -1.49 8.99
C ALA A 89 30.34 -2.75 8.11
N LEU A 90 30.77 -2.66 6.84
CA LEU A 90 30.83 -3.79 5.91
C LEU A 90 31.81 -4.86 6.39
N GLU A 91 32.99 -4.44 6.84
CA GLU A 91 34.07 -5.31 7.33
C GLU A 91 33.68 -6.02 8.64
N GLN A 92 33.10 -5.29 9.60
CA GLN A 92 32.86 -5.81 10.94
C GLN A 92 31.56 -6.59 11.06
N LYS A 93 30.52 -6.21 10.31
CA LYS A 93 29.15 -6.61 10.65
C LYS A 93 28.30 -6.99 9.45
N LEU A 94 28.11 -6.09 8.48
CA LEU A 94 27.02 -6.22 7.50
C LEU A 94 27.15 -7.47 6.61
N VAL A 95 28.36 -7.78 6.15
CA VAL A 95 28.59 -9.00 5.34
C VAL A 95 28.32 -10.26 6.17
N GLN A 96 28.79 -10.31 7.42
CA GLN A 96 28.63 -11.46 8.31
C GLN A 96 27.16 -11.68 8.68
N GLU A 97 26.42 -10.62 8.97
CA GLU A 97 24.99 -10.70 9.30
C GLU A 97 24.17 -11.19 8.10
N ALA A 98 24.42 -10.67 6.90
CA ALA A 98 23.73 -11.12 5.70
C ALA A 98 24.03 -12.60 5.39
N GLN A 99 25.29 -13.04 5.58
CA GLN A 99 25.68 -14.43 5.44
C GLN A 99 24.97 -15.33 6.46
N ALA A 100 24.97 -14.93 7.74
CA ALA A 100 24.30 -15.68 8.79
C ALA A 100 22.79 -15.83 8.53
N GLN A 101 22.14 -14.80 7.99
CA GLN A 101 20.73 -14.86 7.57
C GLN A 101 20.54 -15.83 6.40
N ALA A 102 21.40 -15.80 5.38
CA ALA A 102 21.34 -16.73 4.26
C ALA A 102 21.51 -18.19 4.73
N ASP A 103 22.48 -18.45 5.61
CA ASP A 103 22.73 -19.77 6.19
C ASP A 103 21.55 -20.26 7.03
N GLN A 104 20.91 -19.37 7.77
CA GLN A 104 19.72 -19.69 8.57
C GLN A 104 18.55 -20.11 7.67
N VAL A 105 18.25 -19.36 6.62
CA VAL A 105 17.21 -19.71 5.64
C VAL A 105 17.51 -21.06 4.97
N LEU A 106 18.78 -21.33 4.67
CA LEU A 106 19.20 -22.61 4.11
C LEU A 106 18.94 -23.78 5.08
N LYS A 107 19.28 -23.60 6.37
CA LYS A 107 19.01 -24.61 7.43
C LYS A 107 17.51 -24.85 7.59
N GLU A 108 16.70 -23.80 7.57
CA GLU A 108 15.23 -23.93 7.62
C GLU A 108 14.68 -24.70 6.42
N GLY A 109 15.21 -24.43 5.22
CA GLY A 109 14.87 -25.19 4.02
C GLY A 109 15.22 -26.67 4.12
N GLN A 110 16.38 -27.00 4.70
CA GLN A 110 16.78 -28.39 4.95
C GLN A 110 15.85 -29.08 5.95
N ALA A 111 15.45 -28.40 7.03
CA ALA A 111 14.53 -28.94 8.01
C ALA A 111 13.14 -29.27 7.42
N ILE A 112 12.66 -28.50 6.45
CA ILE A 112 11.40 -28.80 5.73
C ILE A 112 11.52 -30.10 4.93
N ILE A 113 12.64 -30.31 4.24
CA ILE A 113 12.90 -31.54 3.49
C ILE A 113 12.95 -32.74 4.43
N GLU A 114 13.59 -32.60 5.60
CA GLU A 114 13.63 -33.64 6.63
C GLU A 114 12.24 -33.98 7.18
N GLN A 115 11.38 -32.98 7.40
CA GLN A 115 9.99 -33.20 7.80
C GLN A 115 9.21 -34.02 6.76
N LEU A 116 9.33 -33.67 5.47
CA LEU A 116 8.71 -34.43 4.39
C LEU A 116 9.24 -35.87 4.32
N ARG A 117 10.56 -36.04 4.43
CA ARG A 117 11.22 -37.36 4.44
C ARG A 117 10.77 -38.22 5.62
N GLY A 118 10.50 -37.62 6.78
CA GLY A 118 10.00 -38.31 7.97
C GLY A 118 8.50 -38.66 7.92
N ALA A 119 7.69 -37.83 7.27
CA ALA A 119 6.24 -38.05 7.17
C ALA A 119 5.87 -39.10 6.11
N ASN A 120 6.60 -39.13 4.99
CA ASN A 120 6.27 -40.00 3.85
C ASN A 120 6.15 -41.49 4.22
N PRO A 121 7.10 -42.13 4.92
CA PRO A 121 6.99 -43.56 5.25
C PRO A 121 5.81 -43.89 6.16
N ARG A 122 5.42 -42.97 7.05
CA ARG A 122 4.31 -43.20 8.00
C ARG A 122 2.95 -43.18 7.29
N LEU A 123 2.76 -42.22 6.40
CA LEU A 123 1.53 -42.09 5.62
C LEU A 123 1.42 -43.20 4.57
N ASP A 124 2.54 -43.57 3.93
CA ASP A 124 2.61 -44.70 3.00
C ASP A 124 2.25 -46.03 3.69
N GLN A 125 2.84 -46.31 4.86
CA GLN A 125 2.50 -47.52 5.62
C GLN A 125 1.02 -47.56 6.01
N ARG A 126 0.44 -46.43 6.41
CA ARG A 126 -0.99 -46.32 6.74
C ARG A 126 -1.86 -46.56 5.50
N GLU A 127 -1.49 -46.01 4.35
CA GLU A 127 -2.20 -46.25 3.10
C GLU A 127 -2.15 -47.73 2.70
N GLU A 128 -0.99 -48.37 2.78
CA GLU A 128 -0.83 -49.79 2.45
C GLU A 128 -1.65 -50.71 3.37
N GLN A 129 -1.69 -50.43 4.68
CA GLN A 129 -2.56 -51.17 5.61
C GLN A 129 -4.04 -51.04 5.25
N LEU A 130 -4.49 -49.84 4.88
CA LEU A 130 -5.88 -49.61 4.47
C LEU A 130 -6.20 -50.29 3.12
N LYS A 131 -5.26 -50.31 2.17
CA LYS A 131 -5.41 -51.05 0.91
C LYS A 131 -5.55 -52.55 1.15
N GLN A 132 -4.71 -53.12 2.01
CA GLN A 132 -4.80 -54.54 2.40
C GLN A 132 -6.15 -54.85 3.04
N ARG A 133 -6.56 -54.08 4.05
CA ARG A 133 -7.85 -54.27 4.73
C ARG A 133 -9.04 -54.16 3.78
N ARG A 134 -8.99 -53.24 2.82
CA ARG A 134 -10.00 -53.12 1.78
C ARG A 134 -10.07 -54.37 0.91
N ALA A 135 -8.92 -54.90 0.48
CA ALA A 135 -8.86 -56.11 -0.34
C ALA A 135 -9.43 -57.33 0.40
N GLU A 136 -9.14 -57.47 1.70
CA GLU A 136 -9.73 -58.52 2.55
C GLU A 136 -11.26 -58.42 2.62
N LEU A 137 -11.80 -57.22 2.90
CA LEU A 137 -13.24 -56.99 2.95
C LEU A 137 -13.92 -57.20 1.59
N GLU A 138 -13.27 -56.83 0.49
CA GLU A 138 -13.76 -57.10 -0.86
C GLU A 138 -13.81 -58.60 -1.17
N GLY A 139 -12.82 -59.37 -0.69
CA GLY A 139 -12.83 -60.83 -0.72
C GLY A 139 -13.99 -61.43 0.07
N GLU A 140 -14.17 -61.00 1.33
CA GLU A 140 -15.29 -61.43 2.19
C GLU A 140 -16.65 -61.11 1.54
N LEU A 141 -16.78 -59.93 0.92
CA LEU A 141 -17.98 -59.53 0.20
C LEU A 141 -18.28 -60.46 -0.99
N GLN A 142 -17.25 -60.86 -1.74
CA GLN A 142 -17.41 -61.81 -2.85
C GLN A 142 -17.87 -63.18 -2.36
N GLU A 143 -17.29 -63.69 -1.28
CA GLU A 143 -17.69 -64.96 -0.67
C GLU A 143 -19.14 -64.92 -0.16
N LEU A 144 -19.53 -63.86 0.56
CA LEU A 144 -20.90 -63.66 1.04
C LEU A 144 -21.91 -63.61 -0.13
N ASN A 145 -21.58 -62.91 -1.20
CA ASN A 145 -22.42 -62.87 -2.41
C ASN A 145 -22.56 -64.27 -3.05
N GLN A 146 -21.49 -65.07 -3.09
CA GLN A 146 -21.51 -66.42 -3.63
C GLN A 146 -22.37 -67.37 -2.77
N GLN A 147 -22.23 -67.30 -1.44
CA GLN A 147 -23.02 -68.09 -0.50
C GLN A 147 -24.52 -67.74 -0.58
N ILE A 148 -24.86 -66.45 -0.64
CA ILE A 148 -26.24 -66.00 -0.83
C ILE A 148 -26.80 -66.56 -2.15
N LYS A 149 -26.04 -66.43 -3.25
CA LYS A 149 -26.45 -66.91 -4.59
C LYS A 149 -26.75 -68.42 -4.61
N GLN A 150 -25.92 -69.22 -3.94
CA GLN A 150 -26.12 -70.67 -3.81
C GLN A 150 -27.39 -71.02 -3.02
N LEU A 151 -27.74 -70.23 -2.00
CA LEU A 151 -28.91 -70.46 -1.14
C LEU A 151 -30.23 -69.95 -1.75
N SER A 152 -30.17 -69.04 -2.72
CA SER A 152 -31.32 -68.40 -3.38
C SER A 152 -31.92 -69.16 -4.58
N GLY A 153 -31.56 -70.43 -4.81
CA GLY A 153 -32.19 -71.33 -5.80
C GLY A 153 -33.60 -71.81 -5.40
N CYS A 154 -34.16 -72.83 -6.09
CA CYS A 154 -35.55 -73.35 -6.00
C CYS A 154 -36.10 -73.71 -4.58
N LEU A 155 -35.33 -73.50 -3.50
CA LEU A 155 -35.64 -73.79 -2.09
C LEU A 155 -35.60 -72.53 -1.18
N VAL A 156 -35.78 -71.32 -1.73
CA VAL A 156 -35.69 -70.02 -1.00
C VAL A 156 -36.45 -70.00 0.34
N VAL A 157 -37.63 -70.65 0.39
CA VAL A 157 -38.51 -70.65 1.57
C VAL A 157 -37.90 -71.36 2.78
N PHE A 158 -37.02 -72.37 2.57
CA PHE A 158 -36.35 -73.10 3.65
C PHE A 158 -35.07 -72.41 4.17
N ASN A 159 -34.48 -71.49 3.37
CA ASN A 159 -33.22 -70.83 3.69
C ASN A 159 -33.36 -69.35 4.11
N TYR A 160 -34.59 -68.83 4.21
CA TYR A 160 -34.87 -67.41 4.44
C TYR A 160 -34.08 -66.78 5.60
N PHE A 161 -34.08 -67.41 6.79
CA PHE A 161 -33.35 -66.90 7.96
C PHE A 161 -31.82 -66.88 7.76
N LYS A 162 -31.25 -67.86 7.04
CA LYS A 162 -29.81 -67.90 6.72
C LYS A 162 -29.45 -66.81 5.72
N ILE A 163 -30.27 -66.62 4.68
CA ILE A 163 -30.10 -65.56 3.69
C ILE A 163 -30.17 -64.18 4.36
N ASN A 164 -31.15 -63.95 5.25
CA ASN A 164 -31.27 -62.69 5.98
C ASN A 164 -30.06 -62.41 6.88
N ARG A 165 -29.48 -63.44 7.50
CA ARG A 165 -28.26 -63.30 8.32
C ARG A 165 -27.04 -62.96 7.46
N LEU A 166 -26.86 -63.64 6.33
CA LEU A 166 -25.78 -63.37 5.39
C LEU A 166 -25.90 -61.98 4.75
N ASP A 167 -27.12 -61.54 4.42
CA ASP A 167 -27.32 -60.19 3.88
C ASP A 167 -27.03 -59.10 4.93
N ARG A 168 -27.35 -59.32 6.21
CA ARG A 168 -26.91 -58.41 7.29
C ARG A 168 -25.39 -58.35 7.41
N GLN A 169 -24.68 -59.46 7.27
CA GLN A 169 -23.22 -59.48 7.26
C GLN A 169 -22.67 -58.75 6.03
N ARG A 170 -23.23 -59.00 4.85
CA ARG A 170 -22.91 -58.29 3.60
C ARG A 170 -23.06 -56.78 3.75
N GLN A 171 -24.17 -56.30 4.33
CA GLN A 171 -24.36 -54.87 4.55
C GLN A 171 -23.34 -54.27 5.53
N ARG A 172 -22.91 -55.03 6.55
CA ARG A 172 -21.83 -54.60 7.46
C ARG A 172 -20.49 -54.49 6.72
N VAL A 173 -20.13 -55.50 5.93
CA VAL A 173 -18.90 -55.49 5.12
C VAL A 173 -18.91 -54.32 4.12
N ILE A 174 -20.05 -54.06 3.46
CA ILE A 174 -20.22 -52.87 2.60
C ILE A 174 -20.00 -51.57 3.39
N GLY A 175 -20.53 -51.48 4.61
CA GLY A 175 -20.30 -50.34 5.50
C GLY A 175 -18.82 -50.14 5.83
N GLN A 176 -18.11 -51.22 6.18
CA GLN A 176 -16.67 -51.19 6.50
C GLN A 176 -15.82 -50.83 5.28
N ILE A 177 -16.16 -51.32 4.08
CA ILE A 177 -15.47 -50.93 2.84
C ILE A 177 -15.59 -49.42 2.63
N LYS A 178 -16.78 -48.84 2.83
CA LYS A 178 -16.99 -47.39 2.71
C LYS A 178 -16.17 -46.60 3.73
N GLU A 179 -16.07 -47.08 4.96
CA GLU A 179 -15.24 -46.48 6.01
C GLU A 179 -13.76 -46.50 5.61
N VAL A 180 -13.22 -47.66 5.19
CA VAL A 180 -11.83 -47.77 4.72
C VAL A 180 -11.56 -46.90 3.48
N GLN A 181 -12.53 -46.78 2.55
CA GLN A 181 -12.42 -45.86 1.41
C GLN A 181 -12.33 -44.39 1.85
N GLN A 182 -13.10 -44.01 2.86
CA GLN A 182 -13.06 -42.66 3.41
C GLN A 182 -11.72 -42.41 4.12
N GLU A 183 -11.21 -43.38 4.89
CA GLU A 183 -9.89 -43.28 5.52
C GLU A 183 -8.75 -43.18 4.49
N LEU A 184 -8.80 -43.97 3.41
CA LEU A 184 -7.85 -43.85 2.30
C LEU A 184 -7.86 -42.45 1.67
N LYS A 185 -9.04 -41.87 1.49
CA LYS A 185 -9.19 -40.51 0.99
C LYS A 185 -8.54 -39.51 1.94
N VAL A 186 -8.78 -39.63 3.25
CA VAL A 186 -8.19 -38.77 4.28
C VAL A 186 -6.67 -38.85 4.27
N VAL A 187 -6.06 -40.05 4.24
CA VAL A 187 -4.59 -40.20 4.21
C VAL A 187 -3.97 -39.57 2.96
N ARG A 188 -4.63 -39.69 1.81
CA ARG A 188 -4.17 -39.06 0.56
C ARG A 188 -4.30 -37.55 0.59
N GLU A 189 -5.39 -37.02 1.13
CA GLU A 189 -5.59 -35.58 1.33
C GLU A 189 -4.59 -35.02 2.34
N GLU A 190 -4.29 -35.75 3.43
CA GLU A 190 -3.24 -35.41 4.41
C GLU A 190 -1.88 -35.29 3.71
N TRP A 191 -1.48 -36.29 2.93
CA TRP A 191 -0.21 -36.25 2.19
C TRP A 191 -0.16 -35.11 1.17
N HIS A 192 -1.23 -34.96 0.37
CA HIS A 192 -1.30 -33.91 -0.64
C HIS A 192 -1.22 -32.51 -0.03
N THR A 193 -1.95 -32.27 1.07
CA THR A 193 -1.94 -30.99 1.79
C THR A 193 -0.57 -30.71 2.37
N LEU A 194 0.03 -31.69 3.05
CA LEU A 194 1.38 -31.58 3.61
C LEU A 194 2.41 -31.28 2.51
N GLN A 195 2.34 -31.99 1.39
CA GLN A 195 3.24 -31.79 0.26
C GLN A 195 3.09 -30.39 -0.34
N GLN A 196 1.86 -29.94 -0.59
CA GLN A 196 1.62 -28.59 -1.12
C GLN A 196 2.11 -27.49 -0.18
N GLU A 197 1.80 -27.60 1.11
CA GLU A 197 2.23 -26.63 2.12
C GLU A 197 3.76 -26.54 2.20
N LYS A 198 4.42 -27.71 2.28
CA LYS A 198 5.88 -27.78 2.42
C LYS A 198 6.62 -27.36 1.14
N LEU A 199 6.09 -27.68 -0.04
CA LEU A 199 6.64 -27.18 -1.31
C LEU A 199 6.50 -25.66 -1.41
N GLY A 200 5.36 -25.09 -1.00
CA GLY A 200 5.17 -23.65 -0.95
C GLY A 200 6.17 -22.96 -0.01
N GLN A 201 6.36 -23.51 1.20
CA GLN A 201 7.35 -23.02 2.16
C GLN A 201 8.78 -23.12 1.59
N GLN A 202 9.13 -24.24 0.94
CA GLN A 202 10.44 -24.44 0.32
C GLN A 202 10.71 -23.43 -0.80
N GLN A 203 9.72 -23.17 -1.67
CA GLN A 203 9.86 -22.17 -2.75
C GLN A 203 10.06 -20.76 -2.19
N ALA A 204 9.33 -20.40 -1.13
CA ALA A 204 9.48 -19.10 -0.48
C ALA A 204 10.87 -18.94 0.14
N LEU A 205 11.35 -19.94 0.89
CA LEU A 205 12.69 -19.94 1.48
C LEU A 205 13.78 -19.93 0.40
N GLN A 206 13.60 -20.66 -0.71
CA GLN A 206 14.54 -20.64 -1.82
C GLN A 206 14.64 -19.24 -2.46
N ALA A 207 13.51 -18.58 -2.70
CA ALA A 207 13.49 -17.22 -3.23
C ALA A 207 14.13 -16.21 -2.25
N GLN A 208 13.88 -16.37 -0.96
CA GLN A 208 14.51 -15.56 0.08
C GLN A 208 16.03 -15.79 0.12
N TRP A 209 16.47 -17.04 0.08
CA TRP A 209 17.88 -17.40 0.05
C TRP A 209 18.59 -16.78 -1.17
N GLN A 210 18.00 -16.88 -2.37
CA GLN A 210 18.55 -16.25 -3.58
C GLN A 210 18.76 -14.74 -3.42
N ARG A 211 17.78 -14.04 -2.84
CA ARG A 211 17.88 -12.60 -2.57
C ARG A 211 18.99 -12.29 -1.57
N LEU A 212 19.08 -13.06 -0.48
CA LEU A 212 20.13 -12.88 0.53
C LEU A 212 21.52 -13.19 -0.02
N THR A 213 21.67 -14.22 -0.85
CA THR A 213 22.95 -14.54 -1.50
C THR A 213 23.39 -13.42 -2.46
N LEU A 214 22.45 -12.85 -3.23
CA LEU A 214 22.74 -11.67 -4.04
C LEU A 214 23.20 -10.50 -3.18
N GLN A 215 22.47 -10.20 -2.09
CA GLN A 215 22.83 -9.14 -1.15
C GLN A 215 24.22 -9.37 -0.53
N VAL A 216 24.56 -10.61 -0.16
CA VAL A 216 25.90 -10.95 0.35
C VAL A 216 26.96 -10.61 -0.71
N ALA A 217 26.74 -11.01 -1.97
CA ALA A 217 27.68 -10.73 -3.05
C ALA A 217 27.83 -9.22 -3.30
N GLU A 218 26.73 -8.46 -3.25
CA GLU A 218 26.76 -7.00 -3.37
C GLU A 218 27.54 -6.34 -2.22
N LEU A 219 27.29 -6.74 -0.98
CA LEU A 219 28.01 -6.21 0.19
C LEU A 219 29.49 -6.59 0.17
N GLN A 220 29.84 -7.80 -0.30
CA GLN A 220 31.23 -8.21 -0.48
C GLN A 220 31.92 -7.39 -1.56
N ALA A 221 31.29 -7.20 -2.72
CA ALA A 221 31.83 -6.38 -3.79
C ALA A 221 32.03 -4.92 -3.35
N GLU A 222 31.06 -4.35 -2.61
CA GLU A 222 31.18 -3.01 -2.04
C GLU A 222 32.33 -2.93 -1.04
N ARG A 223 32.45 -3.90 -0.12
CA ARG A 223 33.54 -3.98 0.84
C ARG A 223 34.90 -4.02 0.15
N ASP A 224 35.03 -4.87 -0.87
CA ASP A 224 36.28 -5.06 -1.59
C ASP A 224 36.64 -3.79 -2.36
N TYR A 225 35.67 -3.13 -3.00
CA TYR A 225 35.89 -1.84 -3.65
C TYR A 225 36.32 -0.76 -2.65
N LEU A 226 35.64 -0.65 -1.50
CA LEU A 226 35.93 0.34 -0.47
C LEU A 226 37.12 -0.01 0.42
N SER A 227 37.80 -1.15 0.20
CA SER A 227 39.00 -1.52 0.95
C SER A 227 40.19 -0.61 0.61
N GLU A 228 40.24 -0.10 -0.62
CA GLU A 228 41.23 0.87 -1.09
C GLU A 228 40.88 2.30 -0.63
N GLU A 229 41.84 3.00 -0.02
CA GLU A 229 41.64 4.38 0.45
C GLU A 229 41.30 5.35 -0.68
N ALA A 230 41.95 5.19 -1.84
CA ALA A 230 41.67 5.99 -3.02
C ALA A 230 40.22 5.87 -3.52
N ASN A 231 39.62 4.68 -3.42
CA ASN A 231 38.21 4.47 -3.80
C ASN A 231 37.26 5.13 -2.79
N ARG A 232 37.60 5.11 -1.49
CA ARG A 232 36.82 5.84 -0.48
C ARG A 232 36.90 7.35 -0.70
N ASP A 233 38.08 7.87 -1.04
CA ASP A 233 38.28 9.28 -1.36
C ASP A 233 37.55 9.71 -2.63
N ASP A 234 37.58 8.92 -3.71
CA ASP A 234 36.82 9.19 -4.93
C ASP A 234 35.30 9.16 -4.66
N LEU A 235 34.81 8.17 -3.90
CA LEU A 235 33.41 8.11 -3.51
C LEU A 235 33.00 9.32 -2.68
N ALA A 236 33.81 9.71 -1.69
CA ALA A 236 33.56 10.89 -0.87
C ALA A 236 33.51 12.15 -1.74
N LEU A 237 34.47 12.35 -2.64
CA LEU A 237 34.50 13.49 -3.56
C LEU A 237 33.24 13.53 -4.44
N ARG A 238 32.85 12.42 -5.07
CA ARG A 238 31.64 12.33 -5.89
C ARG A 238 30.38 12.69 -5.11
N ARG A 239 30.24 12.19 -3.88
CA ARG A 239 29.09 12.50 -3.01
C ARG A 239 29.08 13.95 -2.60
N THR A 240 30.22 14.51 -2.22
CA THR A 240 30.34 15.93 -1.88
C THR A 240 29.98 16.82 -3.05
N VAL A 241 30.56 16.57 -4.23
CA VAL A 241 30.25 17.32 -5.46
C VAL A 241 28.76 17.25 -5.76
N ARG A 242 28.18 16.04 -5.72
CA ARG A 242 26.74 15.85 -5.91
C ARG A 242 25.94 16.71 -4.93
N ARG A 243 26.22 16.60 -3.63
CA ARG A 243 25.51 17.33 -2.57
C ARG A 243 25.61 18.85 -2.76
N VAL A 244 26.78 19.37 -3.11
CA VAL A 244 26.99 20.80 -3.36
C VAL A 244 26.19 21.26 -4.56
N VAL A 245 26.29 20.54 -5.69
CA VAL A 245 25.64 20.91 -6.96
C VAL A 245 24.11 20.80 -6.88
N ASP A 246 23.61 19.76 -6.22
CA ASP A 246 22.18 19.52 -5.96
C ASP A 246 21.55 20.60 -5.04
N ALA A 247 22.38 21.24 -4.20
CA ALA A 247 21.96 22.31 -3.31
C ALA A 247 22.07 23.73 -3.90
N LEU A 248 22.62 23.89 -5.12
CA LEU A 248 22.81 25.22 -5.71
C LEU A 248 21.46 25.87 -6.06
N LYS A 249 21.21 27.07 -5.51
CA LYS A 249 20.05 27.91 -5.86
C LYS A 249 20.44 29.26 -6.46
N GLU A 250 21.74 29.53 -6.60
CA GLU A 250 22.27 30.76 -7.18
C GLU A 250 23.41 30.44 -8.16
N PRO A 251 23.57 31.21 -9.25
CA PRO A 251 24.69 31.05 -10.16
C PRO A 251 26.04 31.19 -9.44
N ILE A 252 26.96 30.28 -9.73
CA ILE A 252 28.33 30.30 -9.20
C ILE A 252 29.33 30.67 -10.31
N PRO A 253 30.39 31.43 -10.01
CA PRO A 253 31.46 31.67 -10.98
C PRO A 253 32.04 30.35 -11.47
N CYS A 254 32.18 30.22 -12.80
CA CYS A 254 32.92 29.12 -13.40
C CYS A 254 33.68 29.61 -14.63
N SER A 255 35.00 29.45 -14.61
CA SER A 255 35.97 29.80 -15.65
C SER A 255 35.88 28.90 -16.87
N VAL A 256 35.29 27.71 -16.70
CA VAL A 256 35.06 26.73 -17.76
C VAL A 256 33.67 26.95 -18.37
N PRO A 257 33.55 27.42 -19.63
CA PRO A 257 32.25 27.80 -20.20
C PRO A 257 31.22 26.67 -20.24
N GLU A 258 31.65 25.45 -20.58
CA GLU A 258 30.77 24.28 -20.65
C GLU A 258 30.22 23.87 -19.27
N LEU A 259 31.07 23.86 -18.24
CA LEU A 259 30.65 23.58 -16.86
C LEU A 259 29.78 24.72 -16.31
N LYS A 260 30.10 25.98 -16.62
CA LYS A 260 29.28 27.14 -16.24
C LYS A 260 27.85 27.01 -16.75
N ALA A 261 27.68 26.70 -18.02
CA ALA A 261 26.35 26.55 -18.62
C ALA A 261 25.54 25.42 -17.96
N GLN A 262 26.20 24.30 -17.63
CA GLN A 262 25.55 23.19 -16.92
C GLN A 262 25.21 23.55 -15.47
N LEU A 263 26.09 24.24 -14.74
CA LEU A 263 25.85 24.72 -13.38
C LEU A 263 24.66 25.70 -13.32
N ASP A 264 24.57 26.62 -14.29
CA ASP A 264 23.43 27.54 -14.39
C ASP A 264 22.13 26.80 -14.67
N THR A 265 22.18 25.79 -15.54
CA THR A 265 21.04 24.92 -15.81
C THR A 265 20.62 24.16 -14.55
N MET A 266 21.59 23.65 -13.79
CA MET A 266 21.34 22.94 -12.54
C MET A 266 20.64 23.83 -11.51
N VAL A 267 21.07 25.09 -11.36
CA VAL A 267 20.41 26.05 -10.47
C VAL A 267 18.92 26.20 -10.81
N GLN A 268 18.60 26.31 -12.10
CA GLN A 268 17.20 26.39 -12.53
C GLN A 268 16.43 25.11 -12.23
N LEU A 269 17.02 23.94 -12.51
CA LEU A 269 16.40 22.65 -12.26
C LEU A 269 16.20 22.39 -10.75
N ASN A 270 17.14 22.81 -9.91
CA ASN A 270 17.04 22.73 -8.46
C ASN A 270 15.88 23.59 -7.94
N ILE A 271 15.74 24.83 -8.40
CA ILE A 271 14.62 25.71 -8.00
C ILE A 271 13.29 25.12 -8.47
N GLN A 272 13.22 24.69 -9.74
CA GLN A 272 12.00 24.10 -10.29
C GLN A 272 11.60 22.82 -9.54
N THR A 273 12.56 21.95 -9.19
CA THR A 273 12.28 20.72 -8.44
C THR A 273 11.63 21.05 -7.09
N ASP A 274 12.19 22.00 -6.32
CA ASP A 274 11.60 22.46 -5.05
C ASP A 274 10.19 23.03 -5.26
N ASP A 275 9.99 23.84 -6.30
CA ASP A 275 8.69 24.44 -6.63
C ASP A 275 7.62 23.36 -6.92
N TYR A 276 7.98 22.33 -7.70
CA TYR A 276 7.08 21.20 -7.97
C TYR A 276 6.80 20.35 -6.73
N GLU A 277 7.80 20.10 -5.88
CA GLU A 277 7.61 19.36 -4.62
C GLU A 277 6.68 20.11 -3.67
N ALA A 278 6.88 21.42 -3.51
CA ALA A 278 6.00 22.29 -2.74
C ALA A 278 4.58 22.30 -3.31
N GLY A 279 4.44 22.42 -4.64
CA GLY A 279 3.15 22.36 -5.34
C GLY A 279 2.42 21.01 -5.13
N LEU A 280 3.12 19.90 -5.28
CA LEU A 280 2.59 18.54 -5.05
C LEU A 280 2.12 18.36 -3.59
N ALA A 281 2.92 18.80 -2.63
CA ALA A 281 2.56 18.74 -1.21
C ALA A 281 1.30 19.57 -0.91
N ALA A 282 1.22 20.79 -1.46
CA ALA A 282 0.06 21.66 -1.28
C ALA A 282 -1.22 21.10 -1.91
N VAL A 283 -1.14 20.57 -3.15
CA VAL A 283 -2.27 19.89 -3.79
C VAL A 283 -2.72 18.67 -3.00
N ALA A 284 -1.80 17.83 -2.53
CA ALA A 284 -2.13 16.66 -1.72
C ALA A 284 -2.83 17.06 -0.41
N GLY A 285 -2.33 18.09 0.27
CA GLY A 285 -2.96 18.63 1.48
C GLY A 285 -4.37 19.17 1.23
N LEU A 286 -4.56 19.92 0.13
CA LEU A 286 -5.88 20.42 -0.28
C LEU A 286 -6.87 19.31 -0.61
N LEU A 287 -6.43 18.28 -1.34
CA LEU A 287 -7.26 17.13 -1.67
C LEU A 287 -7.72 16.40 -0.40
N ALA A 288 -6.81 16.17 0.55
CA ALA A 288 -7.14 15.56 1.83
C ALA A 288 -8.14 16.41 2.64
N LEU A 289 -7.97 17.74 2.64
CA LEU A 289 -8.89 18.67 3.30
C LEU A 289 -10.29 18.62 2.67
N LEU A 290 -10.39 18.64 1.33
CA LEU A 290 -11.67 18.56 0.63
C LEU A 290 -12.35 17.21 0.84
N ASP A 291 -11.59 16.11 0.87
CA ASP A 291 -12.12 14.77 1.18
C ASP A 291 -12.69 14.72 2.61
N GLY A 292 -11.98 15.27 3.59
CA GLY A 292 -12.46 15.38 4.97
C GLY A 292 -13.72 16.22 5.11
N VAL A 293 -13.78 17.38 4.44
CA VAL A 293 -14.96 18.25 4.44
C VAL A 293 -16.15 17.58 3.75
N ALA A 294 -15.94 16.94 2.59
CA ALA A 294 -16.99 16.24 1.87
C ALA A 294 -17.59 15.10 2.70
N GLU A 295 -16.75 14.32 3.38
CA GLU A 295 -17.19 13.24 4.27
C GLU A 295 -17.95 13.79 5.49
N GLY A 296 -17.47 14.86 6.11
CA GLY A 296 -18.17 15.51 7.22
C GLY A 296 -19.55 16.05 6.81
N LEU A 297 -19.65 16.71 5.65
CA LEU A 297 -20.92 17.19 5.11
C LEU A 297 -21.87 16.05 4.76
N LYS A 298 -21.35 14.93 4.23
CA LYS A 298 -22.14 13.73 3.94
C LYS A 298 -22.75 13.14 5.21
N ARG A 299 -21.97 12.97 6.28
CA ARG A 299 -22.48 12.49 7.59
C ARG A 299 -23.51 13.43 8.20
N PHE A 300 -23.32 14.73 8.03
CA PHE A 300 -24.32 15.72 8.45
C PHE A 300 -25.62 15.57 7.63
N ALA A 301 -25.51 15.39 6.30
CA ALA A 301 -26.67 15.15 5.43
C ALA A 301 -27.42 13.86 5.80
N GLU A 302 -26.71 12.79 6.15
CA GLU A 302 -27.29 11.54 6.65
C GLU A 302 -28.06 11.76 7.97
N SER A 303 -27.54 12.61 8.85
CA SER A 303 -28.24 12.99 10.10
C SER A 303 -29.53 13.77 9.82
N VAL A 304 -29.51 14.68 8.84
CA VAL A 304 -30.71 15.41 8.40
C VAL A 304 -31.73 14.46 7.76
N ALA A 305 -31.27 13.49 6.95
CA ALA A 305 -32.14 12.48 6.35
C ALA A 305 -32.84 11.62 7.42
N GLY A 306 -32.12 11.24 8.49
CA GLY A 306 -32.72 10.54 9.64
C GLY A 306 -33.85 11.36 10.30
N LEU A 307 -33.65 12.67 10.47
CA LEU A 307 -34.68 13.55 11.02
C LEU A 307 -35.88 13.75 10.07
N ILE A 308 -35.66 13.77 8.76
CA ILE A 308 -36.76 13.79 7.77
C ILE A 308 -37.63 12.56 7.95
N GLU A 309 -37.01 11.38 8.05
CA GLU A 309 -37.74 10.13 8.21
C GLU A 309 -38.49 10.08 9.54
N GLU A 310 -37.87 10.53 10.63
CA GLU A 310 -38.52 10.65 11.94
C GLU A 310 -39.74 11.60 11.89
N GLN A 311 -39.59 12.79 11.30
CA GLN A 311 -40.71 13.73 11.13
C GLN A 311 -41.84 13.14 10.28
N ARG A 312 -41.50 12.34 9.27
CA ARG A 312 -42.47 11.70 8.38
C ARG A 312 -43.25 10.60 9.11
N MET A 313 -42.55 9.70 9.79
CA MET A 313 -43.13 8.61 10.57
C MET A 313 -44.04 9.12 11.69
N HIS A 314 -43.72 10.29 12.24
CA HIS A 314 -44.38 10.85 13.41
C HIS A 314 -45.12 12.17 13.12
N SER A 315 -45.51 12.35 11.85
CA SER A 315 -46.12 13.59 11.33
C SER A 315 -47.43 13.99 12.00
N ALA A 316 -48.11 13.07 12.69
CA ALA A 316 -49.32 13.35 13.46
C ALA A 316 -49.05 14.18 14.74
N TYR A 317 -47.82 14.16 15.27
CA TYR A 317 -47.48 14.80 16.55
C TYR A 317 -46.17 15.59 16.56
N LEU A 318 -45.27 15.40 15.58
CA LEU A 318 -44.08 16.24 15.43
C LEU A 318 -44.36 17.44 14.52
N PRO A 319 -44.15 18.69 15.00
CA PRO A 319 -44.27 19.87 14.15
C PRO A 319 -43.16 19.88 13.10
N ARG A 320 -43.42 20.51 11.94
CA ARG A 320 -42.40 20.68 10.90
C ARG A 320 -41.25 21.55 11.41
N LEU A 321 -40.02 21.04 11.32
CA LEU A 321 -38.85 21.81 11.72
C LEU A 321 -38.53 22.93 10.72
N ARG A 322 -38.17 24.08 11.30
CA ARG A 322 -37.59 25.21 10.59
C ARG A 322 -36.18 25.43 11.13
N ILE A 323 -35.19 25.27 10.25
CA ILE A 323 -33.78 25.33 10.60
C ILE A 323 -33.24 26.66 10.09
N GLU A 324 -32.63 27.45 10.97
CA GLU A 324 -31.99 28.71 10.60
C GLU A 324 -30.48 28.50 10.49
N LEU A 325 -29.97 28.38 9.26
CA LEU A 325 -28.52 28.27 9.05
C LEU A 325 -27.84 29.62 9.25
N PRO A 326 -26.78 29.72 10.07
CA PRO A 326 -26.05 30.95 10.29
C PRO A 326 -25.42 31.49 8.99
N ASN A 327 -25.39 32.82 8.82
CA ASN A 327 -24.72 33.45 7.66
C ASN A 327 -23.25 33.08 7.53
N GLY A 328 -22.56 32.80 8.66
CA GLY A 328 -21.19 32.32 8.65
C GLY A 328 -21.02 31.02 7.86
N VAL A 329 -21.94 30.06 8.06
CA VAL A 329 -21.98 28.77 7.33
C VAL A 329 -22.26 29.01 5.85
N LEU A 330 -23.26 29.83 5.53
CA LEU A 330 -23.61 30.14 4.14
C LEU A 330 -22.45 30.78 3.40
N ARG A 331 -21.78 31.76 4.03
CA ARG A 331 -20.59 32.42 3.48
C ARG A 331 -19.44 31.43 3.29
N PHE A 332 -19.21 30.55 4.26
CA PHE A 332 -18.18 29.52 4.16
C PHE A 332 -18.41 28.60 2.95
N HIS A 333 -19.66 28.19 2.71
CA HIS A 333 -19.98 27.32 1.57
C HIS A 333 -19.77 27.98 0.20
N THR A 334 -19.66 29.31 0.11
CA THR A 334 -19.35 30.00 -1.16
C THR A 334 -17.90 29.84 -1.60
N GLN A 335 -17.01 29.36 -0.72
CA GLN A 335 -15.59 29.23 -1.01
C GLN A 335 -15.28 28.09 -1.98
N TRP A 336 -16.14 27.07 -2.08
CA TRP A 336 -15.92 25.92 -2.96
C TRP A 336 -15.91 26.28 -4.44
N ASP A 337 -16.89 27.07 -4.88
CA ASP A 337 -16.96 27.52 -6.28
C ASP A 337 -15.79 28.44 -6.62
N ARG A 338 -15.34 29.25 -5.65
CA ARG A 338 -14.17 30.13 -5.81
C ARG A 338 -12.87 29.34 -5.93
N LEU A 339 -12.68 28.33 -5.08
CA LEU A 339 -11.53 27.44 -5.16
C LEU A 339 -11.50 26.74 -6.51
N ALA A 340 -12.61 26.12 -6.94
CA ALA A 340 -12.72 25.47 -8.24
C ALA A 340 -12.40 26.43 -9.40
N ALA A 341 -12.89 27.67 -9.36
CA ALA A 341 -12.62 28.66 -10.39
C ALA A 341 -11.13 29.06 -10.46
N LYS A 342 -10.43 29.11 -9.32
CA LYS A 342 -8.99 29.44 -9.26
C LYS A 342 -8.10 28.35 -9.85
N VAL A 343 -8.55 27.09 -9.85
CA VAL A 343 -7.74 25.94 -10.30
C VAL A 343 -8.19 25.36 -11.64
N ARG A 344 -9.12 26.03 -12.33
CA ARG A 344 -9.72 25.53 -13.59
C ARG A 344 -8.76 25.46 -14.77
N ASP A 345 -7.74 26.33 -14.80
CA ASP A 345 -6.70 26.30 -15.83
C ASP A 345 -5.60 25.33 -15.41
N ASP A 346 -5.97 24.05 -15.29
CA ASP A 346 -5.12 22.99 -14.76
C ASP A 346 -3.85 22.79 -15.60
N ALA A 347 -3.95 22.92 -16.93
CA ALA A 347 -2.82 22.83 -17.85
C ALA A 347 -1.75 23.89 -17.58
N ARG A 348 -2.15 25.15 -17.33
CA ARG A 348 -1.21 26.22 -16.98
C ARG A 348 -0.66 26.03 -15.57
N LEU A 349 -1.54 25.80 -14.60
CA LEU A 349 -1.15 25.73 -13.19
C LEU A 349 -0.23 24.54 -12.91
N SER A 350 -0.43 23.42 -13.61
CA SER A 350 0.46 22.27 -13.51
C SER A 350 1.84 22.48 -14.15
N ALA A 351 1.99 23.45 -15.05
CA ALA A 351 3.28 23.83 -15.62
C ALA A 351 4.03 24.88 -14.76
N HIS A 352 3.30 25.58 -13.87
CA HIS A 352 3.81 26.70 -13.08
C HIS A 352 3.43 26.55 -11.60
N PRO A 353 4.16 25.73 -10.81
CA PRO A 353 3.81 25.45 -9.42
C PRO A 353 3.76 26.70 -8.53
N THR A 354 4.61 27.70 -8.78
CA THR A 354 4.58 28.98 -8.05
C THR A 354 3.31 29.78 -8.32
N GLU A 355 2.80 29.78 -9.56
CA GLU A 355 1.50 30.39 -9.88
C GLU A 355 0.34 29.66 -9.18
N PHE A 356 0.38 28.32 -9.18
CA PHE A 356 -0.57 27.51 -8.43
C PHE A 356 -0.58 27.86 -6.94
N MET A 357 0.60 27.88 -6.32
CA MET A 357 0.74 28.23 -4.90
C MET A 357 0.18 29.62 -4.63
N ALA A 358 0.53 30.62 -5.44
CA ALA A 358 -0.01 31.98 -5.29
C ALA A 358 -1.54 32.04 -5.44
N ALA A 359 -2.14 31.19 -6.28
CA ALA A 359 -3.58 31.12 -6.46
C ALA A 359 -4.31 30.51 -5.26
N VAL A 360 -3.80 29.40 -4.71
CA VAL A 360 -4.51 28.62 -3.68
C VAL A 360 -4.18 29.04 -2.26
N GLN A 361 -2.95 29.47 -1.97
CA GLN A 361 -2.46 29.74 -0.62
C GLN A 361 -3.34 30.74 0.15
N PRO A 362 -3.77 31.89 -0.42
CA PRO A 362 -4.63 32.82 0.30
C PRO A 362 -5.97 32.20 0.72
N THR A 363 -6.51 31.29 -0.10
CA THR A 363 -7.76 30.57 0.20
C THR A 363 -7.59 29.65 1.41
N ILE A 364 -6.46 28.95 1.48
CA ILE A 364 -6.14 28.04 2.59
C ILE A 364 -5.96 28.83 3.88
N GLU A 365 -5.12 29.86 3.84
CA GLU A 365 -4.69 30.59 5.04
C GLU A 365 -5.78 31.49 5.63
N SER A 366 -6.71 31.98 4.81
CA SER A 366 -7.73 32.93 5.27
C SER A 366 -9.16 32.41 5.22
N GLU A 367 -9.50 31.54 4.27
CA GLU A 367 -10.88 31.14 4.01
C GLU A 367 -11.19 29.71 4.44
N LEU A 368 -10.25 28.78 4.31
CA LEU A 368 -10.38 27.34 4.60
C LEU A 368 -9.55 26.92 5.81
N THR A 369 -9.46 27.79 6.81
CA THR A 369 -8.74 27.52 8.05
C THR A 369 -9.42 26.42 8.86
N GLU A 370 -8.65 25.71 9.70
CA GLU A 370 -9.19 24.72 10.63
C GLU A 370 -10.29 25.31 11.52
N ALA A 371 -10.06 26.51 12.06
CA ALA A 371 -11.04 27.23 12.87
C ALA A 371 -12.32 27.55 12.07
N GLY A 372 -12.17 27.93 10.79
CA GLY A 372 -13.30 28.18 9.90
C GLY A 372 -14.12 26.92 9.61
N ILE A 373 -13.46 25.80 9.30
CA ILE A 373 -14.10 24.49 9.07
C ILE A 373 -14.83 24.04 10.32
N LYS A 374 -14.20 24.12 11.49
CA LYS A 374 -14.82 23.76 12.78
C LYS A 374 -16.04 24.63 13.07
N ALA A 375 -15.91 25.95 12.93
CA ALA A 375 -17.03 26.87 13.15
C ALA A 375 -18.19 26.62 12.17
N MET A 376 -17.90 26.21 10.94
CA MET A 376 -18.92 25.82 9.96
C MET A 376 -19.69 24.57 10.41
N PHE A 377 -19.00 23.50 10.80
CA PHE A 377 -19.66 22.27 11.32
C PHE A 377 -20.42 22.50 12.62
N GLU A 378 -19.83 23.23 13.57
CA GLU A 378 -20.50 23.57 14.83
C GLU A 378 -21.74 24.44 14.59
N GLY A 379 -21.66 25.41 13.68
CA GLY A 379 -22.80 26.26 13.31
C GLY A 379 -23.96 25.46 12.72
N MET A 380 -23.67 24.48 11.84
CA MET A 380 -24.69 23.57 11.31
C MET A 380 -25.29 22.68 12.41
N GLY A 381 -24.45 22.08 13.26
CA GLY A 381 -24.90 21.24 14.36
C GLY A 381 -25.75 21.98 15.39
N GLN A 382 -25.37 23.21 15.76
CA GLN A 382 -26.15 24.06 16.66
C GLN A 382 -27.48 24.47 16.06
N ALA A 383 -27.52 24.83 14.77
CA ALA A 383 -28.76 25.15 14.07
C ALA A 383 -29.75 23.96 14.08
N LEU A 384 -29.25 22.75 13.82
CA LEU A 384 -30.05 21.53 13.86
C LEU A 384 -30.54 21.22 15.28
N LYS A 385 -29.65 21.32 16.28
CA LYS A 385 -29.97 21.11 17.70
C LYS A 385 -31.01 22.12 18.21
N GLN A 386 -30.93 23.37 17.77
CA GLN A 386 -31.89 24.40 18.18
C GLN A 386 -33.27 24.16 17.55
N ALA A 387 -33.33 23.74 16.29
CA ALA A 387 -34.59 23.41 15.62
C ALA A 387 -35.29 22.21 16.31
N THR A 388 -34.54 21.15 16.60
CA THR A 388 -35.07 19.92 17.23
C THR A 388 -35.50 20.08 18.69
N LYS A 389 -35.18 21.20 19.37
CA LYS A 389 -35.76 21.51 20.69
C LYS A 389 -37.28 21.56 20.66
N SER A 390 -37.88 21.98 19.56
CA SER A 390 -39.35 22.01 19.41
C SER A 390 -40.02 20.63 19.45
N TRP A 391 -39.23 19.55 19.28
CA TRP A 391 -39.70 18.16 19.41
C TRP A 391 -39.48 17.59 20.81
N LYS A 392 -38.57 18.20 21.59
CA LYS A 392 -38.34 17.87 22.99
C LYS A 392 -39.18 18.84 23.81
N GLY A 393 -40.46 18.49 24.01
CA GLY A 393 -41.38 19.23 24.88
C GLY A 393 -40.72 19.60 26.21
#